data_AF-A0A969NL67-F1
#
_entry.id   AF-A0A969NL67-F1
#
_cell.length_a   1.000
_cell.length_b   1.000
_cell.length_c   1.000
_cell.angle_alpha   90.00
_cell.angle_beta   90.00
_cell.angle_gamma   90.00
#
_symmetry.space_group_name_H-M   'P 1'
#
loop_
_entity.id
_entity.type
_entity.pdbx_description
1 polymer ?
#
loop_
_entity_poly.entity_id
_entity_poly.type
_entity_poly.pdbx_seq_one_letter_code
_entity_poly.pdbx_strand_id
1 'polypeptide(L)' 'MVADLSFRDSGKPSPSTSKRGREEQFLRFYLEPDTKVMLSVAQLTEVLTISLGQIIPIPH' A
#
# COMPACT_ATOMS: atom_id res chain seq x y z
N MET A 1 14.62 -3.52 -59.71
CA MET A 1 15.04 -3.73 -58.31
C MET A 1 15.78 -2.48 -57.85
N VAL A 2 15.13 -1.58 -57.12
CA VAL A 2 15.77 -0.71 -56.11
C VAL A 2 14.71 -0.38 -55.05
N ALA A 3 15.12 -0.37 -53.80
CA ALA A 3 14.34 -0.70 -52.63
C ALA A 3 13.62 0.48 -51.95
N ASP A 4 12.42 0.18 -51.46
CA ASP A 4 11.77 0.58 -50.21
C ASP A 4 12.30 1.82 -49.45
N LEU A 5 11.50 2.89 -49.43
CA LEU A 5 11.64 4.03 -48.52
C LEU A 5 10.93 3.70 -47.19
N SER A 6 11.63 3.00 -46.30
CA SER A 6 11.11 2.65 -44.98
C SER A 6 11.04 3.88 -44.07
N PHE A 7 9.83 4.15 -43.58
CA PHE A 7 9.48 5.18 -42.61
C PHE A 7 10.37 5.11 -41.35
N ARG A 8 11.04 6.22 -41.03
CA ARG A 8 11.68 6.43 -39.73
C ARG A 8 10.72 7.19 -38.81
N ASP A 9 9.75 6.49 -38.25
CA ASP A 9 9.18 6.90 -36.97
C ASP A 9 9.94 6.16 -35.87
N SER A 10 10.90 6.85 -35.25
CA SER A 10 11.51 6.38 -34.01
C SER A 10 11.02 7.23 -32.84
N GLY A 11 9.71 7.41 -32.71
CA GLY A 11 9.05 7.70 -31.46
C GLY A 11 9.11 6.49 -30.53
N LYS A 12 10.30 6.15 -30.01
CA LYS A 12 10.39 5.24 -28.87
C LYS A 12 9.58 5.87 -27.73
N PRO A 13 8.56 5.22 -27.15
CA PRO A 13 8.07 5.64 -25.85
C PRO A 13 9.24 5.47 -24.90
N SER A 14 9.88 6.60 -24.56
CA SER A 14 10.71 6.67 -23.36
C SER A 14 9.81 6.15 -22.25
N PRO A 15 10.22 5.10 -21.49
CA PRO A 15 9.53 4.82 -20.26
C PRO A 15 9.75 6.06 -19.41
N SER A 16 8.79 6.99 -19.44
CA SER A 16 8.64 7.95 -18.38
C SER A 16 8.55 7.06 -17.16
N THR A 17 9.61 7.07 -16.38
CA THR A 17 9.62 6.51 -15.05
C THR A 17 8.66 7.41 -14.28
N SER A 18 7.36 7.18 -14.50
CA SER A 18 6.33 7.46 -13.53
C SER A 18 6.86 6.77 -12.29
N LYS A 19 7.55 7.55 -11.45
CA LYS A 19 7.82 7.21 -10.06
C LYS A 19 6.43 6.97 -9.52
N ARG A 20 6.01 5.71 -9.59
CA ARG A 20 4.78 5.22 -8.98
C ARG A 20 5.09 5.44 -7.51
N GLY A 21 4.68 6.59 -6.98
CA GLY A 21 4.85 6.92 -5.58
C GLY A 21 4.35 5.70 -4.84
N ARG A 22 5.20 5.14 -3.96
CA ARG A 22 4.86 3.89 -3.29
C ARG A 22 3.55 4.14 -2.55
N GLU A 23 2.48 3.50 -3.02
CA GLU A 23 1.17 3.66 -2.40
C GLU A 23 1.28 3.13 -0.97
N GLU A 24 1.03 4.01 -0.01
CA GLU A 24 1.05 3.65 1.41
C GLU A 24 -0.32 3.10 1.81
N GLN A 25 -0.29 2.01 2.57
CA GLN A 25 -1.51 1.35 3.05
C GLN A 25 -1.67 1.57 4.54
N PHE A 26 -2.91 1.83 4.96
CA PHE A 26 -3.26 2.09 6.34
C PHE A 26 -4.50 1.26 6.72
N LEU A 27 -4.47 0.67 7.92
CA LEU A 27 -5.62 0.06 8.56
C LEU A 27 -6.43 1.16 9.25
N ARG A 28 -7.71 1.30 8.88
CA ARG A 28 -8.66 2.17 9.58
C ARG A 28 -9.44 1.35 10.61
N PHE A 29 -9.48 1.82 11.85
CA PHE A 29 -10.27 1.20 12.91
C PHE A 29 -10.84 2.27 13.84
N TYR A 30 -11.73 1.83 14.73
CA TYR A 30 -12.45 2.66 15.67
C TYR A 30 -12.12 2.20 17.09
N LEU A 31 -11.90 3.14 17.98
CA LEU A 31 -11.83 2.90 19.41
C LEU A 31 -13.05 3.53 20.06
N GLU A 32 -13.68 2.77 20.94
CA GLU A 32 -14.71 3.33 21.81
C GLU A 32 -14.13 4.47 22.67
N PRO A 33 -14.88 5.57 22.89
CA PRO A 33 -16.27 5.74 22.50
C PRO A 33 -16.51 6.24 21.06
N ASP A 34 -15.55 6.84 20.35
CA ASP A 34 -15.77 7.36 18.97
C ASP A 34 -14.48 7.81 18.24
N THR A 35 -13.33 7.20 18.55
CA THR A 35 -12.04 7.63 18.00
C THR A 35 -11.72 6.89 16.71
N LYS A 36 -11.61 7.62 15.59
CA LYS A 36 -11.15 7.06 14.31
C LYS A 36 -9.63 7.14 14.22
N VAL A 37 -8.98 6.00 13.99
CA VAL A 37 -7.52 5.90 13.92
C VAL A 37 -7.10 5.25 12.61
N MET A 38 -5.95 5.65 12.09
CA MET A 38 -5.28 5.02 10.96
C MET A 38 -3.88 4.55 11.39
N LEU A 39 -3.57 3.28 11.15
CA LEU A 39 -2.26 2.69 11.44
C LEU A 39 -1.61 2.21 10.16
N SER A 40 -0.32 2.50 9.95
CA SER A 40 0.39 2.00 8.78
C SER A 40 0.42 0.48 8.78
N VAL A 41 0.07 -0.15 7.66
CA VAL A 41 0.14 -1.61 7.52
C VAL A 41 1.58 -2.11 7.68
N ALA A 42 2.59 -1.28 7.41
CA ALA A 42 3.99 -1.63 7.59
C ALA A 42 4.39 -1.89 9.06
N GLN A 43 3.58 -1.45 10.02
CA GLN A 43 3.82 -1.62 11.45
C GLN A 43 2.98 -2.74 12.08
N LEU A 44 2.13 -3.41 11.29
CA LEU A 44 1.18 -4.39 11.76
C LEU A 44 1.76 -5.80 11.65
N THR A 45 1.79 -6.53 12.77
CA THR A 45 2.11 -7.97 12.76
C THR A 45 0.85 -8.81 12.53
N GLU A 46 -0.19 -8.55 13.32
CA GLU A 46 -1.45 -9.31 13.29
C GLU A 46 -2.64 -8.50 13.81
N VAL A 47 -3.86 -8.91 13.42
CA VAL A 47 -5.12 -8.39 13.97
C VAL A 47 -5.84 -9.54 14.66
N LEU A 48 -5.96 -9.46 15.98
CA LEU A 48 -6.61 -10.49 16.79
C LEU A 48 -7.96 -9.99 17.32
N THR A 49 -8.95 -10.86 17.28
CA THR A 49 -10.21 -10.65 18.01
C THR A 49 -10.11 -11.37 19.34
N ILE A 50 -10.08 -10.61 20.43
CA ILE A 50 -9.91 -11.13 21.80
C ILE A 50 -11.26 -11.17 22.48
N SER A 51 -11.63 -12.31 23.09
CA SER A 51 -12.84 -12.40 23.88
C SER A 51 -12.65 -11.76 25.26
N LEU A 52 -13.70 -11.14 25.79
CA LEU A 52 -13.71 -10.64 27.17
C LEU A 52 -13.37 -11.79 28.14
N GLY A 53 -12.35 -11.61 28.98
CA GLY A 53 -11.86 -12.64 29.92
C GLY A 53 -10.57 -13.34 29.50
N GLN A 54 -10.05 -13.11 28.29
CA GLN A 54 -8.74 -13.66 27.86
C GLN A 54 -7.55 -12.74 28.18
N ILE A 55 -7.80 -11.57 28.78
CA ILE A 55 -6.77 -10.61 29.16
C ILE A 55 -6.39 -10.86 30.62
N ILE A 56 -5.19 -11.38 30.86
CA ILE A 56 -4.63 -11.57 32.20
C ILE A 56 -3.79 -10.34 32.56
N PRO A 57 -4.10 -9.62 33.65
CA PRO A 57 -3.32 -8.47 34.06
C PRO A 57 -1.93 -8.88 34.56
N ILE A 58 -0.94 -8.01 34.36
CA ILE A 58 0.41 -8.19 34.93
C ILE A 58 0.37 -7.67 36.38
N PRO A 59 0.65 -8.51 37.39
CA PRO A 59 0.70 -8.07 38.80
C PRO A 59 1.83 -7.05 39.06
N HIS A 60 1.65 -6.22 40.10
CA HIS A 60 2.64 -5.26 40.58
C HIS A 60 3.67 -5.89 41.52
#